data_AF-A0A5J4YGF2-F1
#
_entry.id   AF-A0A5J4YGF2-F1
#
_cell.length_a   1.000
_cell.length_b   1.000
_cell.length_c   1.000
_cell.angle_alpha   90.00
_cell.angle_beta   90.00
_cell.angle_gamma   90.00
#
_symmetry.space_group_name_H-M   'P 1'
#
loop_
_entity.id
_entity.type
_entity.pdbx_description
1 polymer ?
#
loop_
_entity_poly.entity_id
_entity_poly.type
_entity_poly.pdbx_seq_one_letter_code
_entity_poly.pdbx_strand_id
1 'polypeptide(L)'
;MHQFEERAQRFTSYGQAPSASGSGWAASKGSDLRMAHPGACILERSSPLEQENDHQTKRQYSALAAHEHVICAEDQAALRGMLEPAGMAAFVPDVAILPRLHGASELPMPSASALPFSSPDVLRVSAALPSGKTLTGMSIRKGVNLIVGGGFHGKSTLLQAIELGVYDHVPGDGREFVSCLAFASKMRAEDGRAVASLDISPFISNLPFGRATSDFFIADASGNEAKSISCAQSRGGAHQVSTAVLDSDAGLSASLDSDRKIDLCSLAPAGGSKVYVRDMGRIQYGSEEFAINLRALEQLVELGQTRLIADAMQYVEMVSKQTAPVQGMKKLVARVEAALDAKGLDAVAPSGWKGIGYYSRPRPIELAAAINRWRLLKVSIDASVKD
;
A
#
# COMPACT_ATOMS: atom_id res chain seq x y z
N MET A 1 4.16 21.85 -36.52
CA MET A 1 3.84 22.56 -35.27
C MET A 1 2.35 22.67 -35.03
N HIS A 2 1.52 23.09 -36.00
CA HIS A 2 0.06 23.22 -35.79
C HIS A 2 -0.71 21.92 -35.43
N GLN A 3 -0.27 20.74 -35.87
CA GLN A 3 -0.92 19.46 -35.51
C GLN A 3 -0.55 18.91 -34.12
N PHE A 4 0.46 19.49 -33.46
CA PHE A 4 0.84 19.08 -32.10
C PHE A 4 0.05 19.84 -31.02
N GLU A 5 -0.32 21.09 -31.29
CA GLU A 5 -1.13 21.92 -30.37
C GLU A 5 -2.59 21.45 -30.30
N GLU A 6 -3.18 20.97 -31.41
CA GLU A 6 -4.54 20.40 -31.40
C GLU A 6 -4.65 19.09 -30.63
N ARG A 7 -3.58 18.30 -30.54
CA ARG A 7 -3.56 17.08 -29.73
C ARG A 7 -3.47 17.40 -28.23
N ALA A 8 -2.69 18.40 -27.84
CA ALA A 8 -2.58 18.80 -26.44
C ALA A 8 -3.90 19.36 -25.87
N GLN A 9 -4.71 20.06 -26.68
CA GLN A 9 -6.00 20.61 -26.24
C GLN A 9 -7.10 19.55 -26.03
N ARG A 10 -6.97 18.35 -26.60
CA ARG A 10 -7.91 17.24 -26.34
C ARG A 10 -7.64 16.49 -25.03
N PHE A 11 -6.45 16.64 -24.43
CA PHE A 11 -6.10 15.98 -23.16
C PHE A 11 -6.47 16.79 -21.92
N THR A 12 -6.80 18.08 -22.05
CA THR A 12 -7.18 18.96 -20.94
C THR A 12 -8.63 18.82 -20.46
N SER A 13 -9.47 18.01 -21.10
CA SER A 13 -10.91 17.88 -20.73
C SER A 13 -11.24 16.71 -19.81
N TYR A 14 -10.28 15.85 -19.45
CA TYR A 14 -10.53 14.69 -18.56
C TYR A 14 -10.70 15.05 -17.07
N GLY A 15 -10.63 16.34 -16.71
CA GLY A 15 -10.82 16.83 -15.34
C GLY A 15 -12.13 17.58 -15.08
N GLN A 16 -13.00 17.77 -16.08
CA GLN A 16 -14.33 18.35 -15.85
C GLN A 16 -15.38 17.25 -15.91
N ALA A 17 -15.93 16.90 -14.75
CA ALA A 17 -17.28 16.34 -14.73
C ALA A 17 -18.17 17.32 -15.51
N PRO A 18 -18.84 16.90 -16.60
CA PRO A 18 -19.74 17.79 -17.30
C PRO A 18 -20.80 18.25 -16.31
N SER A 19 -20.93 19.57 -16.19
CA SER A 19 -22.07 20.20 -15.53
C SER A 19 -23.34 19.55 -16.08
N ALA A 20 -24.18 19.09 -15.16
CA ALA A 20 -25.36 18.29 -15.41
C ALA A 20 -26.19 18.77 -16.61
N SER A 21 -26.10 18.03 -17.72
CA SER A 21 -27.22 17.81 -18.64
C SER A 21 -26.95 16.54 -19.46
N GLY A 22 -27.36 15.41 -18.90
CA GLY A 22 -27.79 14.20 -19.59
C GLY A 22 -26.97 13.68 -20.79
N SER A 23 -25.91 12.92 -20.52
CA SER A 23 -25.46 11.82 -21.41
C SER A 23 -24.58 10.79 -20.68
N GLY A 24 -24.79 10.62 -19.37
CA GLY A 24 -24.22 9.48 -18.64
C GLY A 24 -25.12 8.25 -18.81
N TRP A 25 -24.54 7.06 -18.84
CA TRP A 25 -25.27 5.81 -18.59
C TRP A 25 -25.80 5.85 -17.15
N ALA A 26 -26.94 6.50 -16.96
CA ALA A 26 -27.69 6.54 -15.73
C ALA A 26 -29.12 6.13 -16.07
N ALA A 27 -29.46 4.88 -15.81
CA ALA A 27 -30.85 4.53 -15.60
C ALA A 27 -31.41 5.42 -14.46
N SER A 28 -32.71 5.69 -14.48
CA SER A 28 -33.43 6.42 -13.42
C SER A 28 -32.91 6.00 -12.05
N LYS A 29 -32.42 6.96 -11.24
CA LYS A 29 -31.80 6.74 -9.91
C LYS A 29 -32.57 5.69 -9.10
N GLY A 30 -32.14 4.44 -9.20
CA GLY A 30 -32.50 3.30 -8.36
C GLY A 30 -31.21 2.87 -7.66
N SER A 31 -31.19 2.94 -6.35
CA SER A 31 -30.00 2.92 -5.48
C SER A 31 -29.38 1.53 -5.23
N ASP A 32 -29.72 0.52 -6.03
CA ASP A 32 -29.52 -0.88 -5.64
C ASP A 32 -28.26 -1.54 -6.22
N LEU A 33 -27.53 -0.86 -7.11
CA LEU A 33 -26.24 -1.34 -7.61
C LEU A 33 -25.09 -0.59 -6.93
N ARG A 34 -24.33 -1.30 -6.09
CA ARG A 34 -23.08 -0.80 -5.50
C ARG A 34 -21.91 -1.56 -6.10
N MET A 35 -21.07 -0.86 -6.86
CA MET A 35 -19.80 -1.38 -7.35
C MET A 35 -18.67 -0.64 -6.65
N ALA A 36 -17.59 -1.35 -6.32
CA ALA A 36 -16.37 -0.71 -5.85
C ALA A 36 -15.83 0.22 -6.95
N HIS A 37 -15.51 1.46 -6.59
CA HIS A 37 -14.93 2.42 -7.53
C HIS A 37 -13.40 2.37 -7.36
N PRO A 38 -12.64 2.05 -8.41
CA PRO A 38 -11.18 2.00 -8.32
C PRO A 38 -10.62 3.41 -8.11
N GLY A 39 -9.55 3.50 -7.31
CA GLY A 39 -8.74 4.71 -7.16
C GLY A 39 -7.77 4.91 -8.33
N ALA A 40 -6.82 5.83 -8.16
CA ALA A 40 -5.77 6.10 -9.15
C ALA A 40 -4.75 4.96 -9.29
N CYS A 41 -4.62 4.11 -8.27
CA CYS A 41 -3.70 2.97 -8.29
C CYS A 41 -4.29 1.77 -9.05
N ILE A 42 -3.47 1.12 -9.87
CA ILE A 42 -3.81 -0.12 -10.55
C ILE A 42 -3.53 -1.27 -9.58
N LEU A 43 -4.59 -1.92 -9.10
CA LEU A 43 -4.53 -3.04 -8.16
C LEU A 43 -5.22 -4.26 -8.75
N GLU A 44 -4.73 -5.44 -8.39
CA GLU A 44 -5.52 -6.68 -8.54
C GLU A 44 -6.78 -6.55 -7.67
N ARG A 45 -7.93 -6.83 -8.25
CA ARG A 45 -9.23 -6.74 -7.58
C ARG A 45 -10.04 -7.99 -7.84
N SER A 46 -10.78 -8.42 -6.82
CA SER A 46 -11.92 -9.30 -7.07
C SER A 46 -12.93 -8.45 -7.83
N SER A 47 -13.19 -8.77 -9.09
CA SER A 47 -14.38 -8.30 -9.78
C SER A 47 -15.42 -9.40 -9.67
N PRO A 48 -16.74 -9.11 -9.71
CA PRO A 48 -17.66 -10.10 -10.22
C PRO A 48 -17.17 -10.44 -11.64
N LEU A 49 -16.47 -11.55 -11.78
CA LEU A 49 -16.01 -12.03 -13.06
C LEU A 49 -17.24 -12.52 -13.81
N GLU A 50 -17.39 -11.96 -15.00
CA GLU A 50 -18.21 -12.50 -16.08
C GLU A 50 -17.82 -13.98 -16.24
N GLN A 51 -18.76 -14.89 -15.98
CA GLN A 51 -18.54 -16.30 -16.30
C GLN A 51 -18.38 -16.43 -17.83
N GLU A 52 -17.48 -17.31 -18.27
CA GLU A 52 -17.23 -17.63 -19.68
C GLU A 52 -18.55 -17.80 -20.46
N ASN A 53 -18.93 -16.78 -21.26
CA ASN A 53 -19.69 -16.85 -22.52
C ASN A 53 -20.49 -15.60 -22.92
N ASP A 54 -20.46 -14.45 -22.24
CA ASP A 54 -21.23 -13.30 -22.72
C ASP A 54 -20.47 -12.43 -23.75
N HIS A 55 -20.14 -13.04 -24.90
CA HIS A 55 -19.47 -12.36 -26.03
C HIS A 55 -20.36 -11.32 -26.75
N GLN A 56 -21.49 -10.88 -26.19
CA GLN A 56 -22.44 -10.01 -26.91
C GLN A 56 -22.92 -8.76 -26.17
N THR A 57 -22.50 -8.50 -24.93
CA THR A 57 -22.81 -7.22 -24.27
C THR A 57 -21.78 -6.16 -24.66
N LYS A 58 -22.13 -5.39 -25.70
CA LYS A 58 -21.59 -4.09 -26.15
C LYS A 58 -20.71 -3.34 -25.14
N ARG A 59 -19.45 -3.74 -24.99
CA ARG A 59 -18.43 -2.93 -24.30
C ARG A 59 -17.66 -2.16 -25.36
N GLN A 60 -18.12 -0.94 -25.65
CA GLN A 60 -17.35 0.05 -26.41
C GLN A 60 -16.22 0.62 -25.54
N TYR A 61 -15.34 -0.23 -25.00
CA TYR A 61 -14.01 0.25 -24.65
C TYR A 61 -13.26 0.39 -25.97
N SER A 62 -12.72 1.58 -26.23
CA SER A 62 -11.77 1.76 -27.32
C SER A 62 -10.64 0.75 -27.09
N ALA A 63 -10.48 -0.23 -27.98
CA ALA A 63 -9.39 -1.21 -27.90
C ALA A 63 -8.02 -0.52 -27.75
N LEU A 64 -7.90 0.69 -28.31
CA LEU A 64 -6.74 1.56 -28.15
C LEU A 64 -6.54 2.02 -26.69
N ALA A 65 -7.60 2.47 -26.01
CA ALA A 65 -7.48 2.94 -24.62
C ALA A 65 -7.12 1.79 -23.67
N ALA A 66 -7.67 0.59 -23.89
CA ALA A 66 -7.28 -0.59 -23.14
C ALA A 66 -5.82 -0.98 -23.41
N HIS A 67 -5.39 -0.93 -24.67
CA HIS A 67 -4.01 -1.19 -25.06
C HIS A 67 -3.03 -0.18 -24.43
N GLU A 68 -3.31 1.12 -24.50
CA GLU A 68 -2.49 2.17 -23.87
C GLU A 68 -2.40 2.00 -22.36
N HIS A 69 -3.49 1.59 -21.71
CA HIS A 69 -3.50 1.30 -20.28
C HIS A 69 -2.58 0.13 -19.92
N VAL A 70 -2.65 -0.97 -20.67
CA VAL A 70 -1.81 -2.16 -20.45
C VAL A 70 -0.33 -1.82 -20.68
N ILE A 71 0.00 -1.16 -21.80
CA ILE A 71 1.39 -0.76 -22.10
C ILE A 71 1.93 0.18 -21.01
N CYS A 72 1.12 1.11 -20.51
CA CYS A 72 1.51 1.97 -19.41
C CYS A 72 1.83 1.17 -18.13
N ALA A 73 0.97 0.22 -17.75
CA ALA A 73 1.19 -0.61 -16.58
C ALA A 73 2.43 -1.51 -16.73
N GLU A 74 2.65 -2.11 -17.90
CA GLU A 74 3.84 -2.92 -18.20
C GLU A 74 5.14 -2.11 -18.11
N ASP A 75 5.15 -0.89 -18.65
CA ASP A 75 6.29 0.02 -18.55
C ASP A 75 6.57 0.43 -17.09
N GLN A 76 5.53 0.69 -16.28
CA GLN A 76 5.67 1.03 -14.86
C GLN A 76 6.23 -0.14 -14.06
N ALA A 77 5.71 -1.35 -14.28
CA ALA A 77 6.19 -2.57 -13.65
C ALA A 77 7.67 -2.85 -14.02
N ALA A 78 8.03 -2.67 -15.31
CA ALA A 78 9.39 -2.81 -15.77
C ALA A 78 10.32 -1.77 -15.12
N LEU A 79 9.93 -0.49 -15.10
CA LEU A 79 10.69 0.58 -14.46
C LEU A 79 10.96 0.28 -12.97
N ARG A 80 9.93 -0.17 -12.26
CA ARG A 80 10.01 -0.58 -10.86
C ARG A 80 10.96 -1.76 -10.65
N GLY A 81 10.88 -2.77 -11.53
CA GLY A 81 11.77 -3.94 -11.51
C GLY A 81 13.25 -3.63 -11.78
N MET A 82 13.53 -2.53 -12.48
CA MET A 82 14.89 -2.07 -12.78
C MET A 82 15.55 -1.31 -11.61
N LEU A 83 14.78 -0.85 -10.61
CA LEU A 83 15.30 -0.03 -9.52
C LEU A 83 16.35 -0.76 -8.69
N GLU A 84 16.04 -1.97 -8.24
CA GLU A 84 16.89 -2.71 -7.32
C GLU A 84 18.24 -3.11 -7.94
N PRO A 85 18.27 -3.71 -9.15
CA PRO A 85 19.53 -4.06 -9.83
C PRO A 85 20.39 -2.83 -10.15
N ALA A 86 19.77 -1.66 -10.37
CA ALA A 86 20.47 -0.40 -10.64
C ALA A 86 20.95 0.32 -9.36
N GLY A 87 20.75 -0.25 -8.17
CA GLY A 87 21.11 0.38 -6.90
C GLY A 87 20.27 1.64 -6.59
N MET A 88 19.07 1.73 -7.17
CA MET A 88 18.12 2.81 -6.94
C MET A 88 17.07 2.38 -5.92
N ALA A 89 16.65 3.34 -5.10
CA ALA A 89 15.57 3.21 -4.14
C ALA A 89 14.25 3.79 -4.67
N ALA A 90 14.35 4.85 -5.47
CA ALA A 90 13.22 5.42 -6.20
C ALA A 90 13.67 6.15 -7.47
N PHE A 91 12.73 6.38 -8.36
CA PHE A 91 12.87 7.16 -9.58
C PHE A 91 11.69 8.12 -9.70
N VAL A 92 11.98 9.39 -9.98
CA VAL A 92 10.96 10.43 -10.20
C VAL A 92 11.20 11.03 -11.60
N PRO A 93 10.30 10.81 -12.57
CA PRO A 93 10.50 11.24 -13.94
C PRO A 93 10.41 12.76 -14.04
N ASP A 94 11.20 13.33 -14.96
CA ASP A 94 11.00 14.70 -15.40
C ASP A 94 9.55 14.87 -15.91
N VAL A 95 9.05 16.09 -15.83
CA VAL A 95 7.70 16.49 -16.24
C VAL A 95 6.54 15.87 -15.42
N ALA A 96 6.82 15.04 -14.40
CA ALA A 96 5.80 14.48 -13.52
C ALA A 96 4.98 15.56 -12.80
N ILE A 97 3.68 15.31 -12.63
CA ILE A 97 2.76 16.17 -11.88
C ILE A 97 2.47 15.52 -10.52
N LEU A 98 3.27 15.92 -9.53
CA LEU A 98 3.18 15.40 -8.17
C LEU A 98 2.01 15.97 -7.35
N PRO A 99 1.69 17.28 -7.38
CA PRO A 99 0.62 17.83 -6.56
C PRO A 99 -0.77 17.36 -7.04
N ARG A 100 -1.66 17.14 -6.08
CA ARG A 100 -3.05 16.73 -6.35
C ARG A 100 -3.97 17.94 -6.39
N LEU A 101 -5.16 17.77 -6.98
CA LEU A 101 -6.15 18.81 -7.15
C LEU A 101 -6.53 19.48 -5.82
N HIS A 102 -6.71 18.69 -4.76
CA HIS A 102 -6.87 19.13 -3.37
C HIS A 102 -6.64 17.95 -2.43
N GLY A 103 -6.53 18.19 -1.12
CA GLY A 103 -6.15 17.16 -0.12
C GLY A 103 -7.13 15.99 0.09
N ALA A 104 -8.21 15.93 -0.68
CA ALA A 104 -9.21 14.84 -0.65
C ALA A 104 -9.47 14.25 -2.05
N SER A 105 -8.72 14.67 -3.07
CA SER A 105 -8.83 14.17 -4.44
C SER A 105 -7.52 13.54 -4.84
N GLU A 106 -7.63 12.35 -5.42
CA GLU A 106 -6.52 11.66 -6.06
C GLU A 106 -6.28 12.13 -7.48
N LEU A 107 -6.98 13.14 -8.01
CA LEU A 107 -6.72 13.67 -9.36
C LEU A 107 -5.49 14.60 -9.36
N PRO A 108 -4.72 14.66 -10.46
CA PRO A 108 -3.59 15.58 -10.57
C PRO A 108 -4.08 17.03 -10.54
N MET A 109 -3.23 17.91 -10.00
CA MET A 109 -3.41 19.34 -10.17
C MET A 109 -3.34 19.67 -11.68
N PRO A 110 -4.22 20.54 -12.21
CA PRO A 110 -4.20 20.91 -13.63
C PRO A 110 -2.83 21.46 -14.04
N SER A 111 -2.35 21.09 -15.23
CA SER A 111 -1.02 21.48 -15.72
C SER A 111 -0.81 22.99 -15.83
N ALA A 112 -1.90 23.76 -15.95
CA ALA A 112 -1.85 25.23 -15.95
C ALA A 112 -1.47 25.84 -14.58
N SER A 113 -1.64 25.08 -13.50
CA SER A 113 -1.38 25.51 -12.11
C SER A 113 -0.32 24.67 -11.39
N ALA A 114 0.12 23.57 -12.00
CA ALA A 114 1.13 22.68 -11.45
C ALA A 114 2.52 23.00 -12.03
N LEU A 115 3.56 22.99 -11.19
CA LEU A 115 4.94 23.02 -11.64
C LEU A 115 5.39 21.57 -11.95
N PRO A 116 5.73 21.23 -13.22
CA PRO A 116 6.23 19.90 -13.54
C PRO A 116 7.56 19.63 -12.83
N PHE A 117 7.75 18.38 -12.40
CA PHE A 117 8.99 17.98 -11.74
C PHE A 117 10.18 18.14 -12.70
N SER A 118 11.30 18.64 -12.19
CA SER A 118 12.55 18.75 -12.94
C SER A 118 13.69 18.23 -12.09
N SER A 119 14.41 17.26 -12.63
CA SER A 119 15.49 16.56 -11.93
C SER A 119 16.75 17.41 -11.90
N PRO A 120 17.48 17.50 -10.76
CA PRO A 120 18.82 18.06 -10.74
C PRO A 120 19.77 17.25 -11.64
N ASP A 121 20.65 17.92 -12.38
CA ASP A 121 21.56 17.26 -13.34
C ASP A 121 22.41 16.15 -12.69
N VAL A 122 22.84 16.36 -11.44
CA VAL A 122 23.66 15.39 -10.68
C VAL A 122 22.92 14.12 -10.28
N LEU A 123 21.58 14.14 -10.26
CA LEU A 123 20.74 12.98 -9.94
C LEU A 123 20.00 12.43 -11.16
N ARG A 124 20.09 13.10 -12.32
CA ARG A 124 19.35 12.75 -13.52
C ARG A 124 19.92 11.49 -14.16
N VAL A 125 19.06 10.52 -14.42
CA VAL A 125 19.36 9.29 -15.15
C VAL A 125 18.31 9.04 -16.22
N SER A 126 18.63 8.16 -17.17
CA SER A 126 17.69 7.71 -18.21
C SER A 126 17.30 6.25 -18.00
N ALA A 127 16.02 5.93 -18.21
CA ALA A 127 15.48 4.58 -18.15
C ALA A 127 14.78 4.24 -19.46
N ALA A 128 15.20 3.16 -20.13
CA ALA A 128 14.55 2.63 -21.32
C ALA A 128 13.45 1.66 -20.90
N LEU A 129 12.25 1.81 -21.47
CA LEU A 129 11.06 1.01 -21.16
C LEU A 129 10.77 0.00 -22.29
N PRO A 130 10.09 -1.13 -21.98
CA PRO A 130 9.72 -2.13 -22.98
C PRO A 130 8.91 -1.60 -24.16
N SER A 131 8.09 -0.56 -23.96
CA SER A 131 7.35 0.11 -25.04
C SER A 131 8.23 0.85 -26.06
N GLY A 132 9.54 0.97 -25.80
CA GLY A 132 10.49 1.75 -26.59
C GLY A 132 10.61 3.22 -26.13
N LYS A 133 9.83 3.64 -25.13
CA LYS A 133 10.00 4.96 -24.50
C LYS A 133 11.32 5.02 -23.73
N THR A 134 11.92 6.20 -23.66
CA THR A 134 13.01 6.50 -22.74
C THR A 134 12.58 7.65 -21.84
N LEU A 135 12.63 7.45 -20.54
CA LEU A 135 12.33 8.46 -19.54
C LEU A 135 13.62 9.04 -18.99
N THR A 136 13.65 10.35 -18.76
CA THR A 136 14.68 11.00 -17.93
C THR A 136 14.06 11.37 -16.60
N GLY A 137 14.84 11.26 -15.51
CA GLY A 137 14.33 11.59 -14.19
C GLY A 137 15.37 11.50 -13.09
N MET A 138 14.98 11.89 -11.89
CA MET A 138 15.80 11.90 -10.69
C MET A 138 15.86 10.50 -10.13
N SER A 139 17.08 9.96 -10.02
CA SER A 139 17.35 8.76 -9.25
C SER A 139 17.58 9.09 -7.78
N ILE A 140 16.92 8.34 -6.90
CA ILE A 140 17.24 8.29 -5.47
C ILE A 140 18.00 6.98 -5.25
N ARG A 141 19.28 7.06 -4.89
CA ARG A 141 20.11 5.88 -4.66
C ARG A 141 19.78 5.22 -3.31
N LYS A 142 20.08 3.93 -3.18
CA LYS A 142 20.04 3.25 -1.87
C LYS A 142 20.96 3.96 -0.87
N GLY A 143 20.51 4.08 0.38
CA GLY A 143 21.21 4.82 1.44
C GLY A 143 20.32 5.86 2.11
N VAL A 144 20.94 6.74 2.91
CA VAL A 144 20.22 7.80 3.62
C VAL A 144 20.12 9.03 2.71
N ASN A 145 18.89 9.39 2.34
CA ASN A 145 18.59 10.55 1.50
C ASN A 145 17.79 11.57 2.33
N LEU A 146 18.21 12.85 2.29
CA LEU A 146 17.56 13.91 3.04
C LEU A 146 16.91 14.93 2.09
N ILE A 147 15.59 15.08 2.20
CA ILE A 147 14.84 16.11 1.47
C ILE A 147 14.67 17.33 2.38
N VAL A 148 15.42 18.40 2.10
CA VAL A 148 15.39 19.66 2.86
C VAL A 148 14.69 20.78 2.10
N GLY A 149 14.32 21.84 2.81
CA GLY A 149 13.69 23.03 2.23
C GLY A 149 12.65 23.68 3.15
N GLY A 150 12.25 24.91 2.85
CA GLY A 150 11.27 25.68 3.63
C GLY A 150 9.88 25.05 3.69
N GLY A 151 9.05 25.47 4.65
CA GLY A 151 7.64 25.06 4.71
C GLY A 151 6.92 25.38 3.39
N PHE A 152 5.99 24.52 2.96
CA PHE A 152 5.21 24.68 1.70
C PHE A 152 5.99 24.63 0.38
N HIS A 153 7.25 24.18 0.38
CA HIS A 153 8.06 24.02 -0.84
C HIS A 153 7.94 22.62 -1.50
N GLY A 154 6.81 21.93 -1.35
CA GLY A 154 6.55 20.65 -2.04
C GLY A 154 7.28 19.41 -1.51
N LYS A 155 8.03 19.48 -0.40
CA LYS A 155 8.73 18.32 0.19
C LYS A 155 7.80 17.14 0.49
N SER A 156 6.68 17.42 1.16
CA SER A 156 5.67 16.42 1.49
C SER A 156 5.01 15.87 0.23
N THR A 157 4.77 16.71 -0.77
CA THR A 157 4.21 16.30 -2.07
C THR A 157 5.13 15.33 -2.80
N LEU A 158 6.45 15.61 -2.81
CA LEU A 158 7.44 14.70 -3.38
C LEU A 158 7.49 13.37 -2.61
N LEU A 159 7.54 13.43 -1.28
CA LEU A 159 7.57 12.23 -0.44
C LEU A 159 6.30 11.39 -0.63
N GLN A 160 5.13 12.02 -0.74
CA GLN A 160 3.86 11.36 -1.00
C GLN A 160 3.79 10.72 -2.39
N ALA A 161 4.38 11.35 -3.42
CA ALA A 161 4.48 10.71 -4.72
C ALA A 161 5.37 9.47 -4.67
N ILE A 162 6.52 9.55 -3.96
CA ILE A 162 7.43 8.41 -3.79
C ILE A 162 6.78 7.30 -2.95
N GLU A 163 6.02 7.62 -1.90
CA GLU A 163 5.40 6.61 -1.03
C GLU A 163 4.36 5.76 -1.77
N LEU A 164 3.59 6.36 -2.68
CA LEU A 164 2.62 5.68 -3.54
C LEU A 164 3.25 5.17 -4.83
N GLY A 165 4.54 5.46 -5.05
CA GLY A 165 5.35 4.86 -6.09
C GLY A 165 5.60 3.37 -5.88
N VAL A 166 4.99 2.72 -4.87
CA VAL A 166 4.90 1.25 -4.70
C VAL A 166 3.79 0.61 -5.54
N TYR A 167 2.85 1.42 -6.03
CA TYR A 167 1.78 0.99 -6.93
C TYR A 167 2.00 1.56 -8.33
N ASP A 168 1.45 0.88 -9.33
CA ASP A 168 1.26 1.46 -10.65
C ASP A 168 0.06 2.43 -10.57
N HIS A 169 0.08 3.51 -11.35
CA HIS A 169 -1.02 4.47 -11.46
C HIS A 169 -1.64 4.44 -12.86
N VAL A 170 -2.90 4.83 -12.95
CA VAL A 170 -3.61 4.96 -14.22
C VAL A 170 -2.89 5.97 -15.15
N PRO A 171 -2.91 5.77 -16.48
CA PRO A 171 -2.35 6.73 -17.43
C PRO A 171 -2.93 8.13 -17.22
N GLY A 172 -2.08 9.16 -17.17
CA GLY A 172 -2.50 10.55 -16.95
C GLY A 172 -2.65 10.96 -15.48
N ASP A 173 -2.31 10.09 -14.51
CA ASP A 173 -2.29 10.43 -13.08
C ASP A 173 -1.26 11.54 -12.74
N GLY A 174 -0.23 11.70 -13.55
CA GLY A 174 0.92 12.56 -13.32
C GLY A 174 2.04 11.89 -12.52
N ARG A 175 1.74 10.77 -11.83
CA ARG A 175 2.71 9.98 -11.03
C ARG A 175 2.92 8.58 -11.58
N GLU A 176 2.37 8.23 -12.76
CA GLU A 176 2.46 6.87 -13.32
C GLU A 176 3.89 6.33 -13.33
N PHE A 177 4.87 7.13 -13.71
CA PHE A 177 6.27 6.68 -13.75
C PHE A 177 7.09 7.06 -12.51
N VAL A 178 6.44 7.54 -11.43
CA VAL A 178 7.08 7.68 -10.12
C VAL A 178 7.10 6.30 -9.49
N SER A 179 8.29 5.73 -9.32
CA SER A 179 8.43 4.36 -8.82
C SER A 179 9.41 4.30 -7.65
N CYS A 180 9.13 3.43 -6.69
CA CYS A 180 10.05 3.07 -5.63
C CYS A 180 10.04 1.55 -5.41
N LEU A 181 10.96 1.08 -4.56
CA LEU A 181 11.11 -0.34 -4.29
C LEU A 181 9.84 -0.99 -3.72
N ALA A 182 9.58 -2.24 -4.12
CA ALA A 182 8.45 -3.10 -3.73
C ALA A 182 7.94 -2.93 -2.28
N PHE A 183 8.91 -3.06 -1.37
CA PHE A 183 8.73 -3.12 0.08
C PHE A 183 8.83 -1.76 0.77
N ALA A 184 8.95 -0.66 0.00
CA ALA A 184 9.02 0.68 0.55
C ALA A 184 7.85 0.95 1.50
N SER A 185 8.17 1.37 2.72
CA SER A 185 7.19 1.60 3.76
C SER A 185 7.32 2.99 4.35
N LYS A 186 6.19 3.70 4.47
CA LYS A 186 6.15 4.97 5.19
C LYS A 186 6.07 4.70 6.69
N MET A 187 6.97 5.33 7.44
CA MET A 187 6.92 5.30 8.91
C MET A 187 6.40 6.61 9.47
N ARG A 188 5.61 6.50 10.54
CA ARG A 188 5.16 7.63 11.35
C ARG A 188 4.97 7.23 12.80
N ALA A 189 4.88 8.24 13.66
CA ALA A 189 4.44 8.07 15.03
C ALA A 189 2.98 7.60 15.05
N GLU A 190 2.68 6.67 15.95
CA GLU A 190 1.36 6.08 16.11
C GLU A 190 1.07 5.88 17.60
N ASP A 191 0.62 6.96 18.25
CA ASP A 191 0.23 6.95 19.65
C ASP A 191 -0.93 5.95 19.89
N GLY A 192 -0.92 5.25 21.03
CA GLY A 192 -2.02 4.34 21.39
C GLY A 192 -1.93 2.95 20.79
N ARG A 193 -0.87 2.63 20.04
CA ARG A 193 -0.72 1.31 19.42
C ARG A 193 -0.28 0.26 20.43
N ALA A 194 -0.84 -0.94 20.31
CA ALA A 194 -0.37 -2.10 21.04
C ALA A 194 0.82 -2.76 20.36
N VAL A 195 1.66 -3.39 21.16
CA VAL A 195 2.85 -4.13 20.73
C VAL A 195 2.97 -5.37 21.58
N ALA A 196 3.12 -6.51 20.93
CA ALA A 196 3.36 -7.78 21.59
C ALA A 196 4.74 -8.31 21.26
N SER A 197 5.67 -8.26 22.22
CA SER A 197 6.98 -8.94 22.18
C SER A 197 7.83 -8.52 20.98
N LEU A 198 8.46 -7.33 21.06
CA LEU A 198 9.36 -6.82 20.03
C LEU A 198 10.66 -6.29 20.65
N ASP A 199 11.79 -6.60 20.04
CA ASP A 199 13.07 -6.00 20.40
C ASP A 199 13.18 -4.57 19.85
N ILE A 200 13.13 -3.59 20.75
CA ILE A 200 13.34 -2.17 20.47
C ILE A 200 14.70 -1.67 21.01
N SER A 201 15.53 -2.55 21.57
CA SER A 201 16.84 -2.21 22.13
C SER A 201 17.79 -1.51 21.15
N PRO A 202 17.75 -1.72 19.81
CA PRO A 202 18.56 -0.95 18.87
C PRO A 202 18.23 0.56 18.85
N PHE A 203 17.05 0.96 19.36
CA PHE A 203 16.57 2.34 19.31
C PHE A 203 16.36 2.94 20.70
N ILE A 204 15.92 2.13 21.67
CA ILE A 204 15.63 2.55 23.04
C ILE A 204 16.34 1.58 23.98
N SER A 205 17.33 2.08 24.72
CA SER A 205 18.09 1.27 25.67
C SER A 205 17.52 1.30 27.10
N ASN A 206 17.02 2.46 27.55
CA ASN A 206 16.63 2.68 28.94
C ASN A 206 15.17 3.14 29.05
N LEU A 207 14.28 2.21 29.39
CA LEU A 207 12.89 2.53 29.69
C LEU A 207 12.71 2.90 31.18
N PRO A 208 11.75 3.77 31.50
CA PRO A 208 11.35 4.02 32.88
C PRO A 208 11.01 2.71 33.60
N PHE A 209 11.36 2.64 34.89
CA PHE A 209 11.14 1.46 35.76
C PHE A 209 11.93 0.20 35.36
N GLY A 210 12.98 0.32 34.54
CA GLY A 210 13.89 -0.79 34.22
C GLY A 210 13.25 -1.90 33.38
N ARG A 211 12.22 -1.57 32.60
CA ARG A 211 11.57 -2.53 31.69
C ARG A 211 12.56 -2.99 30.62
N ALA A 212 12.49 -4.29 30.28
CA ALA A 212 13.29 -4.87 29.21
C ALA A 212 12.86 -4.34 27.84
N THR A 213 13.85 -4.01 27.00
CA THR A 213 13.65 -3.50 25.63
C THR A 213 13.79 -4.58 24.56
N SER A 214 14.35 -5.75 24.92
CA SER A 214 14.51 -6.91 24.03
C SER A 214 13.25 -7.76 23.85
N ASP A 215 12.26 -7.60 24.73
CA ASP A 215 10.97 -8.27 24.69
C ASP A 215 9.87 -7.30 25.11
N PHE A 216 9.73 -6.21 24.34
CA PHE A 216 8.87 -5.10 24.71
C PHE A 216 7.39 -5.44 24.46
N PHE A 217 6.58 -5.32 25.51
CA PHE A 217 5.12 -5.46 25.46
C PHE A 217 4.46 -4.20 26.02
N ILE A 218 3.49 -3.64 25.28
CA ILE A 218 2.68 -2.51 25.75
C ILE A 218 1.31 -2.51 25.06
N ALA A 219 0.26 -2.14 25.79
CA ALA A 219 -1.08 -1.98 25.23
C ALA A 219 -1.32 -0.58 24.62
N ASP A 220 -0.55 0.43 25.07
CA ASP A 220 -0.66 1.84 24.72
C ASP A 220 0.75 2.47 24.65
N ALA A 221 1.33 2.54 23.46
CA ALA A 221 2.65 3.14 23.24
C ALA A 221 2.56 4.66 23.05
N SER A 222 3.48 5.39 23.69
CA SER A 222 3.68 6.84 23.47
C SER A 222 4.44 7.13 22.16
N GLY A 223 4.35 8.34 21.63
CA GLY A 223 4.80 8.62 20.25
C GLY A 223 6.25 8.28 19.87
N ASN A 224 7.21 8.39 20.79
CA ASN A 224 8.60 7.99 20.51
C ASN A 224 8.79 6.47 20.60
N GLU A 225 8.08 5.81 21.51
CA GLU A 225 8.01 4.35 21.56
C GLU A 225 7.38 3.85 20.26
N ALA A 226 6.22 4.39 19.87
CA ALA A 226 5.50 4.01 18.67
C ALA A 226 6.35 4.10 17.39
N LYS A 227 7.16 5.16 17.26
CA LYS A 227 8.13 5.29 16.17
C LYS A 227 9.19 4.19 16.20
N SER A 228 9.80 3.96 17.37
CA SER A 228 10.84 2.94 17.55
C SER A 228 10.29 1.54 17.27
N ILE A 229 9.05 1.27 17.65
CA ILE A 229 8.37 0.01 17.35
C ILE A 229 8.10 -0.11 15.83
N SER A 230 7.65 0.97 15.17
CA SER A 230 7.46 0.96 13.71
C SER A 230 8.78 0.68 13.00
N CYS A 231 9.86 1.25 13.52
CA CYS A 231 11.22 1.11 13.03
C CYS A 231 11.78 -0.29 13.21
N ALA A 232 11.60 -0.88 14.39
CA ALA A 232 11.98 -2.27 14.66
C ALA A 232 11.18 -3.27 13.81
N GLN A 233 9.89 -3.00 13.55
CA GLN A 233 9.07 -3.82 12.67
C GLN A 233 9.51 -3.75 11.22
N SER A 234 9.91 -2.57 10.72
CA SER A 234 10.41 -2.40 9.34
C SER A 234 11.94 -2.52 9.23
N ARG A 235 12.64 -2.82 10.33
CA ARG A 235 14.11 -2.79 10.50
C ARG A 235 14.79 -1.51 9.96
N GLY A 236 14.12 -0.35 10.01
CA GLY A 236 14.66 0.96 9.61
C GLY A 236 15.50 1.66 10.68
N GLY A 237 15.93 2.91 10.44
CA GLY A 237 16.60 3.77 11.45
C GLY A 237 15.63 4.74 12.16
N ALA A 238 15.77 4.95 13.48
CA ALA A 238 14.86 5.79 14.27
C ALA A 238 15.29 7.27 14.26
N HIS A 239 14.75 8.07 13.34
CA HIS A 239 14.94 9.53 13.33
C HIS A 239 13.63 10.31 13.26
N GLN A 240 13.66 11.57 13.72
CA GLN A 240 12.51 12.42 14.03
C GLN A 240 11.83 13.07 12.80
N VAL A 241 12.08 12.56 11.59
CA VAL A 241 11.61 13.10 10.31
C VAL A 241 10.56 12.15 9.72
N SER A 242 9.61 12.65 8.92
CA SER A 242 8.77 11.80 8.07
C SER A 242 9.67 10.92 7.20
N THR A 243 9.83 9.65 7.60
CA THR A 243 10.82 8.75 7.03
C THR A 243 10.09 7.75 6.15
N ALA A 244 10.35 7.79 4.84
CA ALA A 244 10.07 6.66 3.98
C ALA A 244 11.27 5.71 4.07
N VAL A 245 11.03 4.49 4.56
CA VAL A 245 12.03 3.44 4.54
C VAL A 245 11.93 2.73 3.20
N LEU A 246 12.91 2.99 2.36
CA LEU A 246 13.13 2.27 1.11
C LEU A 246 14.26 1.28 1.39
N ASP A 247 13.94 0.11 1.93
CA ASP A 247 14.95 -0.90 2.30
C ASP A 247 15.44 -1.68 1.06
N SER A 248 15.94 -2.89 1.22
CA SER A 248 16.12 -3.91 0.18
C SER A 248 15.17 -5.08 0.46
N ASP A 249 15.01 -6.03 -0.46
CA ASP A 249 14.10 -7.18 -0.25
C ASP A 249 14.56 -8.05 0.96
N ALA A 250 15.85 -7.94 1.31
CA ALA A 250 16.44 -8.47 2.53
C ALA A 250 15.80 -7.89 3.82
N GLY A 251 15.35 -6.63 3.80
CA GLY A 251 14.73 -5.95 4.94
C GLY A 251 13.29 -6.39 5.21
N LEU A 252 12.49 -6.60 4.14
CA LEU A 252 11.14 -7.16 4.27
C LEU A 252 11.17 -8.62 4.67
N SER A 253 12.03 -9.43 4.04
CA SER A 253 12.24 -10.81 4.46
C SER A 253 12.70 -10.87 5.93
N ALA A 254 13.59 -9.98 6.37
CA ALA A 254 14.02 -9.86 7.76
C ALA A 254 12.94 -9.32 8.74
N SER A 255 12.08 -8.40 8.29
CA SER A 255 10.89 -7.92 9.04
C SER A 255 9.88 -9.05 9.29
N LEU A 256 9.73 -9.94 8.30
CA LEU A 256 8.89 -11.13 8.37
C LEU A 256 9.60 -12.33 9.04
N ASP A 257 10.94 -12.40 8.94
CA ASP A 257 11.87 -13.36 9.58
C ASP A 257 12.31 -12.82 10.95
N SER A 258 11.34 -12.61 11.82
CA SER A 258 11.60 -12.44 13.25
C SER A 258 11.51 -13.80 13.95
N ASP A 259 12.33 -14.04 14.99
CA ASP A 259 12.23 -15.20 15.89
C ASP A 259 10.89 -15.25 16.67
N ARG A 260 10.04 -14.25 16.46
CA ARG A 260 8.67 -14.16 16.99
C ARG A 260 7.79 -15.21 16.31
N LYS A 261 7.29 -16.14 17.11
CA LYS A 261 6.22 -17.05 16.74
C LYS A 261 4.90 -16.59 17.32
N ILE A 262 3.91 -16.42 16.44
CA ILE A 262 2.56 -15.97 16.76
C ILE A 262 1.71 -17.18 17.13
N ASP A 263 1.03 -17.11 18.28
CA ASP A 263 -0.04 -18.04 18.63
C ASP A 263 -1.28 -17.71 17.80
N LEU A 264 -1.68 -18.61 16.93
CA LEU A 264 -2.73 -18.38 15.94
C LEU A 264 -4.12 -18.37 16.57
N CYS A 265 -4.28 -18.97 17.76
CA CYS A 265 -5.50 -18.85 18.54
C CYS A 265 -5.69 -17.43 19.09
N SER A 266 -4.61 -16.64 19.21
CA SER A 266 -4.65 -15.26 19.67
C SER A 266 -5.09 -14.27 18.59
N LEU A 267 -5.04 -14.65 17.31
CA LEU A 267 -5.55 -13.85 16.20
C LEU A 267 -7.08 -13.85 16.12
N ALA A 268 -7.74 -14.76 16.85
CA ALA A 268 -9.17 -14.84 16.94
C ALA A 268 -9.73 -13.62 17.68
N PRO A 269 -10.58 -12.79 17.04
CA PRO A 269 -11.45 -11.92 17.80
C PRO A 269 -12.41 -12.83 18.55
N ALA A 270 -12.42 -12.72 19.89
CA ALA A 270 -13.16 -13.61 20.78
C ALA A 270 -14.52 -14.07 20.16
N GLY A 271 -14.60 -15.35 19.79
CA GLY A 271 -15.86 -16.04 19.51
C GLY A 271 -16.57 -15.76 18.18
N GLY A 272 -15.89 -15.59 17.04
CA GLY A 272 -16.58 -15.48 15.73
C GLY A 272 -17.36 -14.16 15.59
N SER A 273 -16.82 -13.10 16.18
CA SER A 273 -17.39 -11.77 16.16
C SER A 273 -17.53 -11.22 14.74
N LYS A 274 -18.61 -10.47 14.48
CA LYS A 274 -18.83 -9.80 13.19
C LYS A 274 -17.71 -8.81 12.90
N VAL A 275 -17.26 -8.78 11.65
CA VAL A 275 -16.21 -7.87 11.19
C VAL A 275 -16.83 -6.70 10.46
N TYR A 276 -16.40 -5.50 10.82
CA TYR A 276 -16.85 -4.25 10.23
C TYR A 276 -15.65 -3.48 9.69
N VAL A 277 -15.68 -3.20 8.39
CA VAL A 277 -14.72 -2.34 7.70
C VAL A 277 -15.50 -1.25 6.97
N ARG A 278 -15.49 -0.05 7.55
CA ARG A 278 -16.27 1.11 7.06
C ARG A 278 -15.43 2.13 6.32
N ASP A 279 -14.14 2.18 6.63
CA ASP A 279 -13.14 3.05 6.02
C ASP A 279 -11.80 2.31 5.91
N MET A 280 -10.81 2.95 5.28
CA MET A 280 -9.48 2.35 5.06
C MET A 280 -8.62 2.29 6.32
N GLY A 281 -8.93 3.12 7.32
CA GLY A 281 -8.10 3.37 8.50
C GLY A 281 -8.51 2.56 9.73
N ARG A 282 -9.52 1.68 9.64
CA ARG A 282 -9.99 0.92 10.81
C ARG A 282 -10.60 -0.43 10.40
N ILE A 283 -10.24 -1.47 11.15
CA ILE A 283 -10.94 -2.76 11.15
C ILE A 283 -11.54 -2.95 12.54
N GLN A 284 -12.84 -3.25 12.63
CA GLN A 284 -13.50 -3.53 13.89
C GLN A 284 -13.95 -4.98 13.94
N TYR A 285 -13.54 -5.69 14.99
CA TYR A 285 -14.00 -7.05 15.27
C TYR A 285 -14.93 -7.06 16.48
N GLY A 286 -16.23 -7.23 16.26
CA GLY A 286 -17.22 -7.19 17.35
C GLY A 286 -17.33 -5.80 17.96
N SER A 287 -16.71 -5.58 19.12
CA SER A 287 -16.74 -4.32 19.87
C SER A 287 -15.61 -3.36 19.49
N GLU A 288 -15.73 -2.09 19.90
CA GLU A 288 -14.72 -1.05 19.68
C GLU A 288 -13.39 -1.33 20.40
N GLU A 289 -13.42 -2.14 21.46
CA GLU A 289 -12.23 -2.54 22.23
C GLU A 289 -11.21 -3.31 21.37
N PHE A 290 -11.73 -4.10 20.42
CA PHE A 290 -10.98 -4.95 19.50
C PHE A 290 -10.84 -4.31 18.11
N ALA A 291 -10.93 -2.98 18.02
CA ALA A 291 -10.65 -2.31 16.77
C ALA A 291 -9.13 -2.21 16.51
N ILE A 292 -8.73 -2.50 15.28
CA ILE A 292 -7.39 -2.26 14.76
C ILE A 292 -7.39 -0.89 14.08
N ASN A 293 -6.54 0.01 14.57
CA ASN A 293 -6.30 1.30 13.93
C ASN A 293 -5.25 1.14 12.83
N LEU A 294 -5.59 1.47 11.59
CA LEU A 294 -4.70 1.39 10.43
C LEU A 294 -4.39 2.77 9.84
N ARG A 295 -4.78 3.86 10.50
CA ARG A 295 -4.54 5.24 10.00
C ARG A 295 -3.06 5.57 9.80
N ALA A 296 -2.17 4.84 10.45
CA ALA A 296 -0.73 4.98 10.25
C ALA A 296 -0.21 4.28 8.97
N LEU A 297 -1.00 3.36 8.38
CA LEU A 297 -0.69 2.67 7.13
C LEU A 297 -1.21 3.46 5.94
N GLU A 298 -0.59 4.62 5.69
CA GLU A 298 -1.03 5.57 4.66
C GLU A 298 -0.89 5.06 3.22
N GLN A 299 -0.20 3.93 3.03
CA GLN A 299 -0.06 3.27 1.73
C GLN A 299 -1.19 2.25 1.46
N LEU A 300 -2.16 2.10 2.37
CA LEU A 300 -3.46 1.53 2.01
C LEU A 300 -4.22 2.61 1.21
N VAL A 301 -4.55 2.31 -0.04
CA VAL A 301 -5.15 3.26 -0.99
C VAL A 301 -6.60 2.92 -1.36
N GLU A 302 -7.05 1.70 -1.03
CA GLU A 302 -8.45 1.29 -1.27
C GLU A 302 -9.07 0.56 -0.08
N LEU A 303 -10.37 0.78 0.11
CA LEU A 303 -11.18 0.07 1.10
C LEU A 303 -11.15 -1.46 0.91
N GLY A 304 -11.01 -1.91 -0.34
CA GLY A 304 -10.92 -3.33 -0.68
C GLY A 304 -9.68 -4.02 -0.08
N GLN A 305 -8.58 -3.29 0.06
CA GLN A 305 -7.37 -3.81 0.73
C GLN A 305 -7.63 -4.03 2.22
N THR A 306 -8.23 -3.03 2.89
CA THR A 306 -8.58 -3.13 4.31
C THR A 306 -9.57 -4.26 4.59
N ARG A 307 -10.55 -4.47 3.70
CA ARG A 307 -11.47 -5.63 3.77
C ARG A 307 -10.73 -6.95 3.63
N LEU A 308 -9.85 -7.07 2.63
CA LEU A 308 -9.08 -8.29 2.42
C LEU A 308 -8.22 -8.59 3.65
N ILE A 309 -7.52 -7.60 4.19
CA ILE A 309 -6.71 -7.77 5.41
C ILE A 309 -7.57 -8.31 6.56
N ALA A 310 -8.77 -7.74 6.76
CA ALA A 310 -9.66 -8.15 7.84
C ALA A 310 -10.10 -9.62 7.73
N ASP A 311 -10.42 -10.05 6.51
CA ASP A 311 -10.86 -11.42 6.23
C ASP A 311 -9.69 -12.40 6.13
N ALA A 312 -8.51 -11.96 5.67
CA ALA A 312 -7.28 -12.75 5.69
C ALA A 312 -6.86 -13.11 7.12
N MET A 313 -7.01 -12.21 8.10
CA MET A 313 -6.75 -12.52 9.51
C MET A 313 -7.66 -13.63 10.04
N GLN A 314 -8.96 -13.60 9.69
CA GLN A 314 -9.91 -14.67 10.04
C GLN A 314 -9.60 -15.98 9.31
N TYR A 315 -9.23 -15.90 8.04
CA TYR A 315 -8.83 -17.05 7.23
C TYR A 315 -7.63 -17.76 7.85
N VAL A 316 -6.60 -17.00 8.26
CA VAL A 316 -5.42 -17.55 8.93
C VAL A 316 -5.83 -18.30 10.19
N GLU A 317 -6.66 -17.71 11.06
CA GLU A 317 -7.16 -18.37 12.27
C GLU A 317 -7.90 -19.68 11.94
N MET A 318 -8.83 -19.65 10.98
CA MET A 318 -9.64 -20.80 10.58
C MET A 318 -8.78 -21.97 10.10
N VAL A 319 -7.80 -21.72 9.22
CA VAL A 319 -6.89 -22.75 8.70
C VAL A 319 -5.88 -23.20 9.77
N SER A 320 -5.60 -22.35 10.74
CA SER A 320 -4.69 -22.66 11.85
C SER A 320 -5.25 -23.66 12.84
N LYS A 321 -6.57 -23.75 13.00
CA LYS A 321 -7.23 -24.82 13.79
C LYS A 321 -6.91 -26.23 13.28
N GLN A 322 -6.42 -26.35 12.04
CA GLN A 322 -6.08 -27.62 11.38
C GLN A 322 -4.56 -27.80 11.22
N THR A 323 -3.73 -26.86 11.68
CA THR A 323 -2.27 -26.88 11.52
C THR A 323 -1.56 -26.52 12.83
N ALA A 324 -0.22 -26.45 12.84
CA ALA A 324 0.55 -26.13 14.05
C ALA A 324 0.09 -24.79 14.65
N PRO A 325 -0.19 -24.72 15.98
CA PRO A 325 -0.86 -23.59 16.62
C PRO A 325 0.00 -22.32 16.70
N VAL A 326 1.30 -22.45 16.45
CA VAL A 326 2.29 -21.39 16.62
C VAL A 326 3.16 -21.32 15.36
N GLN A 327 3.22 -20.14 14.71
CA GLN A 327 3.94 -19.95 13.44
C GLN A 327 4.58 -18.56 13.34
N GLY A 328 5.70 -18.47 12.61
CA GLY A 328 6.35 -17.18 12.33
C GLY A 328 5.57 -16.33 11.31
N MET A 329 5.70 -15.01 11.40
CA MET A 329 4.96 -14.04 10.56
C MET A 329 5.12 -14.33 9.06
N LYS A 330 6.35 -14.57 8.58
CA LYS A 330 6.61 -14.88 7.17
C LYS A 330 5.79 -16.06 6.64
N LYS A 331 5.70 -17.14 7.42
CA LYS A 331 4.96 -18.35 7.02
C LYS A 331 3.45 -18.09 6.95
N LEU A 332 2.92 -17.24 7.83
CA LEU A 332 1.52 -16.86 7.83
C LEU A 332 1.17 -16.00 6.62
N VAL A 333 1.96 -14.97 6.36
CA VAL A 333 1.77 -14.08 5.22
C VAL A 333 1.92 -14.88 3.91
N ALA A 334 2.95 -15.72 3.79
CA ALA A 334 3.15 -16.57 2.61
C ALA A 334 2.00 -17.56 2.38
N ARG A 335 1.36 -18.07 3.45
CA ARG A 335 0.17 -18.92 3.31
C ARG A 335 -1.01 -18.15 2.73
N VAL A 336 -1.23 -16.92 3.16
CA VAL A 336 -2.29 -16.06 2.61
C VAL A 336 -2.00 -15.77 1.15
N GLU A 337 -0.80 -15.30 0.83
CA GLU A 337 -0.38 -15.02 -0.56
C GLU A 337 -0.59 -16.24 -1.46
N ALA A 338 -0.14 -17.43 -1.04
CA ALA A 338 -0.33 -18.66 -1.80
C ALA A 338 -1.82 -19.02 -2.01
N ALA A 339 -2.69 -18.70 -1.05
CA ALA A 339 -4.13 -18.90 -1.19
C ALA A 339 -4.75 -17.91 -2.19
N LEU A 340 -4.32 -16.64 -2.17
CA LEU A 340 -4.74 -15.61 -3.10
C LEU A 340 -4.28 -15.95 -4.53
N ASP A 341 -3.02 -16.36 -4.71
CA ASP A 341 -2.48 -16.72 -6.03
C ASP A 341 -3.17 -17.95 -6.63
N ALA A 342 -3.48 -18.96 -5.80
CA ALA A 342 -4.07 -20.20 -6.28
C ALA A 342 -5.57 -20.13 -6.55
N LYS A 343 -6.31 -19.26 -5.84
CA LYS A 343 -7.79 -19.26 -5.83
C LYS A 343 -8.40 -17.88 -6.06
N GLY A 344 -7.58 -16.86 -6.33
CA GLY A 344 -7.99 -15.45 -6.43
C GLY A 344 -8.27 -14.81 -5.06
N LEU A 345 -8.60 -13.51 -5.07
CA LEU A 345 -8.78 -12.75 -3.83
C LEU A 345 -9.94 -13.24 -2.94
N ASP A 346 -10.95 -13.89 -3.53
CA ASP A 346 -12.07 -14.46 -2.79
C ASP A 346 -11.71 -15.74 -2.00
N ALA A 347 -10.46 -16.19 -2.06
CA ALA A 347 -9.96 -17.32 -1.27
C ALA A 347 -10.14 -17.13 0.24
N VAL A 348 -10.02 -15.88 0.69
CA VAL A 348 -10.17 -15.49 2.11
C VAL A 348 -11.59 -15.03 2.45
N ALA A 349 -12.48 -14.98 1.47
CA ALA A 349 -13.84 -14.47 1.66
C ALA A 349 -14.64 -15.36 2.64
N PRO A 350 -15.44 -14.74 3.55
CA PRO A 350 -16.42 -15.47 4.34
C PRO A 350 -17.39 -16.26 3.46
N SER A 351 -17.95 -17.35 4.02
CA SER A 351 -18.98 -18.14 3.31
C SER A 351 -20.16 -17.26 2.91
N GLY A 352 -20.59 -17.37 1.65
CA GLY A 352 -21.68 -16.55 1.07
C GLY A 352 -21.25 -15.18 0.53
N TRP A 353 -19.98 -14.78 0.69
CA TRP A 353 -19.45 -13.51 0.19
C TRP A 353 -18.50 -13.64 -1.02
N LYS A 354 -18.34 -14.86 -1.56
CA LYS A 354 -17.52 -15.13 -2.74
C LYS A 354 -18.16 -14.56 -4.00
N GLY A 355 -17.36 -13.96 -4.88
CA GLY A 355 -17.78 -13.46 -6.19
C GLY A 355 -18.45 -12.08 -6.16
N ILE A 356 -18.52 -11.40 -5.02
CA ILE A 356 -19.17 -10.08 -4.94
C ILE A 356 -18.25 -8.94 -5.43
N GLY A 357 -16.94 -9.17 -5.42
CA GLY A 357 -15.96 -8.24 -5.99
C GLY A 357 -15.69 -7.00 -5.13
N TYR A 358 -15.39 -7.20 -3.84
CA TYR A 358 -15.12 -6.11 -2.88
C TYR A 358 -13.68 -6.03 -2.36
N TYR A 359 -12.79 -6.91 -2.82
CA TYR A 359 -11.39 -6.94 -2.45
C TYR A 359 -10.49 -6.29 -3.49
N SER A 360 -9.43 -5.69 -2.97
CA SER A 360 -8.25 -5.28 -3.72
C SER A 360 -7.04 -5.87 -3.00
N ARG A 361 -6.02 -6.34 -3.71
CA ARG A 361 -4.89 -7.03 -3.08
C ARG A 361 -4.06 -6.04 -2.23
N PRO A 362 -3.90 -6.26 -0.91
CA PRO A 362 -2.94 -5.55 -0.09
C PRO A 362 -1.53 -6.11 -0.34
N ARG A 363 -0.50 -5.35 0.04
CA ARG A 363 0.87 -5.86 0.05
C ARG A 363 1.08 -6.78 1.27
N PRO A 364 1.99 -7.77 1.18
CA PRO A 364 2.36 -8.63 2.30
C PRO A 364 2.71 -7.88 3.60
N ILE A 365 3.39 -6.73 3.46
CA ILE A 365 3.79 -5.89 4.59
C ILE A 365 2.59 -5.26 5.31
N GLU A 366 1.52 -4.92 4.58
CA GLU A 366 0.31 -4.31 5.17
C GLU A 366 -0.48 -5.33 6.00
N LEU A 367 -0.56 -6.58 5.54
CA LEU A 367 -1.13 -7.68 6.33
C LEU A 367 -0.33 -7.92 7.60
N ALA A 368 1.01 -8.03 7.50
CA ALA A 368 1.87 -8.19 8.66
C ALA A 368 1.74 -7.00 9.64
N ALA A 369 1.65 -5.79 9.11
CA ALA A 369 1.49 -4.56 9.87
C ALA A 369 0.13 -4.49 10.60
N ALA A 370 -0.95 -5.00 10.00
CA ALA A 370 -2.25 -5.11 10.65
C ALA A 370 -2.24 -6.15 11.78
N ILE A 371 -1.65 -7.33 11.54
CA ILE A 371 -1.50 -8.37 12.57
C ILE A 371 -0.70 -7.83 13.76
N ASN A 372 0.39 -7.12 13.50
CA ASN A 372 1.23 -6.51 14.54
C ASN A 372 0.53 -5.42 15.38
N ARG A 373 -0.64 -4.92 14.93
CA ARG A 373 -1.47 -3.95 15.66
C ARG A 373 -2.60 -4.61 16.43
N TRP A 374 -2.73 -5.93 16.35
CA TRP A 374 -3.75 -6.67 17.06
C TRP A 374 -3.44 -6.70 18.56
N ARG A 375 -4.35 -6.15 19.38
CA ARG A 375 -4.13 -5.96 20.82
C ARG A 375 -4.07 -7.26 21.61
N LEU A 376 -4.74 -8.31 21.13
CA LEU A 376 -4.75 -9.62 21.77
C LEU A 376 -3.67 -10.56 21.24
N LEU A 377 -2.77 -10.07 20.37
CA LEU A 377 -1.71 -10.87 19.77
C LEU A 377 -0.82 -11.46 20.86
N LYS A 378 -0.69 -12.78 20.88
CA LYS A 378 0.26 -13.51 21.72
C LYS A 378 1.42 -13.99 20.87
N VAL A 379 2.61 -13.70 21.35
CA VAL A 379 3.87 -13.99 20.66
C VAL A 379 4.81 -14.66 21.65
N SER A 380 5.54 -15.65 21.16
CA SER A 380 6.65 -16.30 21.85
C SER A 380 7.93 -16.08 21.06
N ILE A 381 9.05 -15.88 21.74
CA ILE A 381 10.38 -15.77 21.12
C ILE A 381 11.08 -17.12 21.31
N ASP A 382 11.57 -17.72 20.23
CA ASP A 382 12.45 -18.88 20.36
C ASP A 382 13.79 -18.43 20.97
N ALA A 383 14.12 -18.94 22.15
CA ALA A 383 15.37 -18.63 22.84
C ALA A 383 16.62 -19.29 22.21
N SER A 384 16.47 -20.03 21.09
CA SER A 384 17.51 -20.91 20.54
C SER A 384 18.46 -20.27 19.53
N VAL A 385 18.41 -18.96 19.32
CA VAL A 385 19.33 -18.24 18.41
C VAL A 385 20.08 -17.11 19.12
N LYS A 386 20.41 -17.33 20.41
CA LYS A 386 21.39 -16.51 21.12
C LYS A 386 22.65 -17.33 21.36
N ASP A 387 23.47 -17.45 20.32
CA ASP A 387 24.90 -17.74 20.42
C ASP A 387 25.67 -16.84 19.45
#